data_AF-A0AAN0Z578-F1
#
_entry.id   AF-A0AAN0Z578-F1
#
_cell.length_a   1.000
_cell.length_b   1.000
_cell.length_c   1.000
_cell.angle_alpha   90.00
_cell.angle_beta   90.00
_cell.angle_gamma   90.00
#
_symmetry.space_group_name_H-M   'P 1'
#
loop_
_entity.id
_entity.type
_entity.pdbx_description
1 polymer ?
#
loop_
_entity_poly.entity_id
_entity_poly.type
_entity_poly.pdbx_seq_one_letter_code
_entity_poly.pdbx_strand_id
1 'polypeptide(L)' 'MSDIAIDIPWPVMMLILGVSYWPLWLLVGAGLMYFGVTRLRGVGRVACTVVAVLFILYTGLGLYVMLARSR' A
#
# COMPACT_ATOMS: atom_id res chain seq x y z
N MET A 1 -29.85 10.66 -19.70
CA MET A 1 -28.49 10.52 -19.15
C MET A 1 -28.15 9.04 -19.17
N SER A 2 -27.24 8.62 -20.05
CA SER A 2 -26.78 7.23 -20.08
C SER A 2 -25.73 7.08 -19.00
N ASP A 3 -26.01 6.32 -17.95
CA ASP A 3 -25.00 5.84 -17.00
C ASP A 3 -23.94 5.07 -17.79
N ILE A 4 -22.82 5.71 -18.07
CA ILE A 4 -21.60 5.06 -18.52
C ILE A 4 -21.09 4.28 -17.31
N ALA A 5 -21.60 3.06 -17.15
CA ALA A 5 -21.02 2.07 -16.26
C ALA A 5 -19.68 1.67 -16.86
N ILE A 6 -18.63 2.39 -16.48
CA ILE A 6 -17.25 1.96 -16.71
C ILE A 6 -17.07 0.69 -15.86
N ASP A 7 -17.17 -0.46 -16.52
CA ASP A 7 -17.02 -1.80 -15.95
C ASP A 7 -15.55 -2.04 -15.60
N ILE A 8 -15.07 -1.40 -14.53
CA ILE A 8 -13.70 -1.55 -14.06
C ILE A 8 -13.58 -2.92 -13.42
N PRO A 9 -12.68 -3.79 -13.93
CA PRO A 9 -12.42 -5.08 -13.31
C PRO A 9 -12.02 -4.89 -11.84
N TRP A 10 -12.57 -5.71 -10.95
CA TRP A 10 -12.27 -5.68 -9.51
C TRP A 10 -10.77 -5.54 -9.16
N PRO A 11 -9.83 -6.24 -9.83
CA PRO A 11 -8.41 -6.08 -9.56
C PRO A 11 -7.88 -4.67 -9.87
N VAL A 12 -8.40 -4.02 -10.92
CA VAL A 12 -8.02 -2.67 -11.32
C VAL A 12 -8.60 -1.65 -10.34
N MET A 13 -9.83 -1.85 -9.87
CA MET A 13 -10.43 -1.02 -8.81
C MET A 13 -9.60 -1.06 -7.53
N MET A 14 -9.20 -2.26 -7.10
CA MET A 14 -8.32 -2.46 -5.93
C MET A 14 -6.97 -1.78 -6.10
N LEU A 15 -6.41 -1.78 -7.30
CA LEU A 15 -5.13 -1.14 -7.60
C LEU A 15 -5.25 0.39 -7.58
N ILE A 16 -6.34 0.95 -8.12
CA ILE A 16 -6.64 2.40 -8.09
C ILE A 16 -6.86 2.87 -6.64
N LEU A 17 -7.67 2.15 -5.87
CA LEU A 17 -7.88 2.44 -4.45
C LEU A 17 -6.57 2.31 -3.69
N GLY A 18 -5.80 1.26 -3.93
CA GLY A 18 -4.49 1.03 -3.32
C GLY A 18 -3.51 2.17 -3.57
N VAL A 19 -3.38 2.63 -4.82
CA VAL A 19 -2.56 3.80 -5.20
C VAL A 19 -3.12 5.09 -4.60
N SER A 20 -4.43 5.24 -4.49
CA SER A 20 -5.05 6.46 -3.93
C SER A 20 -4.81 6.58 -2.42
N TYR A 21 -4.81 5.46 -1.69
CA TYR A 21 -4.56 5.40 -0.24
C TYR A 21 -3.09 5.16 0.12
N TRP A 22 -2.16 5.40 -0.80
CA TRP A 22 -0.71 5.25 -0.59
C TRP A 22 -0.14 5.85 0.71
N PRO A 23 -0.64 6.98 1.27
CA PRO A 23 -0.14 7.52 2.54
C PRO A 23 -0.65 6.71 3.74
N LEU A 24 -1.84 6.13 3.62
CA LEU A 24 -2.45 5.30 4.66
C LEU A 24 -1.68 3.97 4.80
N TRP A 25 -1.24 3.41 3.67
CA TRP A 25 -0.38 2.23 3.66
C TRP A 25 0.99 2.47 4.31
N LEU A 26 1.56 3.68 4.20
CA LEU A 26 2.77 4.05 4.95
C LEU A 26 2.54 4.06 6.45
N LEU A 27 1.41 4.61 6.92
CA LEU A 27 1.07 4.63 8.34
C LEU A 27 0.89 3.21 8.89
N VAL A 28 0.24 2.34 8.12
CA VAL A 28 0.10 0.91 8.46
C VAL A 28 1.47 0.23 8.51
N GLY A 29 2.32 0.42 7.50
CA GLY A 29 3.68 -0.12 7.47
C GLY A 29 4.52 0.36 8.66
N ALA A 30 4.50 1.65 8.96
CA ALA A 30 5.21 2.24 10.11
C ALA A 30 4.67 1.69 11.45
N GLY A 31 3.36 1.54 11.58
CA GLY A 31 2.72 0.95 12.75
C GLY A 31 3.11 -0.52 12.95
N LEU A 32 3.13 -1.32 11.88
CA LEU A 32 3.59 -2.70 11.91
C LEU A 32 5.07 -2.82 12.25
N MET A 33 5.91 -1.92 11.73
CA MET A 33 7.33 -1.87 12.10
C MET A 33 7.51 -1.53 13.58
N TYR A 34 6.83 -0.49 14.07
CA TYR A 34 6.89 -0.10 15.48
C TYR A 34 6.39 -1.23 16.39
N PHE A 35 5.25 -1.84 16.08
CA PHE A 35 4.70 -2.97 16.84
C PHE A 35 5.61 -4.20 16.78
N GLY A 36 6.12 -4.53 15.59
CA GLY A 36 7.05 -5.63 15.35
C GLY A 36 8.36 -5.49 16.13
N VAL A 37 8.90 -4.26 16.24
CA VAL A 37 10.14 -3.98 16.96
C VAL A 37 9.92 -3.88 18.47
N THR A 38 8.80 -3.30 18.93
CA THR A 38 8.58 -3.02 20.35
C THR A 38 7.92 -4.15 21.13
N ARG A 39 7.01 -4.93 20.50
CA ARG A 39 6.19 -5.93 21.19
C ARG A 39 6.47 -7.37 20.79
N LEU A 40 7.04 -7.62 19.61
CA LEU A 40 7.23 -8.99 19.11
C LEU A 40 8.69 -9.44 19.22
N ARG A 41 8.90 -10.71 19.58
CA ARG A 41 10.21 -11.39 19.60
C ARG A 41 10.19 -12.58 18.65
N GLY A 42 11.35 -12.92 18.06
CA GLY A 42 11.48 -14.05 17.14
C GLY A 42 10.74 -13.85 15.81
N VAL A 43 10.04 -14.90 15.35
CA VAL A 43 9.43 -14.97 14.01
C VAL A 43 8.38 -13.88 13.78
N GLY A 44 7.63 -13.48 14.81
CA GLY A 44 6.61 -12.41 14.70
C GLY A 44 7.20 -11.05 14.31
N ARG A 45 8.41 -10.74 14.77
CA ARG A 45 9.12 -9.51 14.38
C ARG A 45 9.51 -9.55 12.90
N VAL A 46 10.00 -10.70 12.44
CA VAL A 46 10.38 -10.90 11.02
C VAL A 46 9.16 -10.74 10.13
N ALA A 47 8.05 -11.40 10.46
CA ALA A 47 6.80 -11.29 9.72
C ALA A 47 6.28 -9.84 9.65
N CYS A 48 6.24 -9.12 10.79
CA CYS A 48 5.85 -7.71 10.79
C CYS A 48 6.77 -6.83 9.95
N THR A 49 8.07 -7.08 9.98
CA THR A 49 9.05 -6.30 9.20
C THR A 49 8.87 -6.54 7.71
N VAL A 50 8.68 -7.79 7.28
CA VAL A 50 8.44 -8.14 5.87
C VAL A 50 7.15 -7.47 5.37
N VAL A 51 6.07 -7.54 6.14
CA VAL A 51 4.79 -6.90 5.78
C VAL A 51 4.94 -5.38 5.70
N ALA A 52 5.65 -4.75 6.65
CA ALA A 52 5.91 -3.31 6.61
C ALA A 52 6.71 -2.91 5.36
N VAL A 53 7.73 -3.69 4.99
CA VAL A 53 8.53 -3.45 3.77
C VAL A 53 7.68 -3.58 2.50
N LEU A 54 6.77 -4.55 2.44
CA LEU A 54 5.86 -4.70 1.30
C LEU A 54 4.94 -3.47 1.15
N PHE A 55 4.43 -2.92 2.25
CA PHE A 55 3.64 -1.68 2.20
C PHE A 55 4.46 -0.48 1.72
N ILE A 56 5.70 -0.33 2.19
CA ILE A 56 6.58 0.75 1.75
C ILE A 56 6.90 0.63 0.25
N LEU A 57 7.19 -0.58 -0.25
CA LEU A 57 7.42 -0.85 -1.68
C LEU A 57 6.18 -0.48 -2.52
N TYR A 58 5.00 -0.88 -2.06
CA TYR A 58 3.74 -0.59 -2.75
C TYR A 58 3.47 0.92 -2.83
N THR A 59 3.68 1.64 -1.73
CA THR A 59 3.65 3.10 -1.70
C THR A 59 4.66 3.72 -2.66
N GLY A 60 5.90 3.23 -2.66
CA GLY A 60 6.97 3.72 -3.55
C GLY A 60 6.60 3.56 -5.03
N LEU A 61 5.95 2.45 -5.38
CA LEU A 61 5.43 2.22 -6.73
C LEU A 61 4.32 3.22 -7.08
N GLY A 62 3.39 3.48 -6.16
CA GLY A 62 2.33 4.49 -6.34
C GLY A 62 2.91 5.89 -6.60
N LEU A 63 3.90 6.30 -5.80
CA LEU A 63 4.64 7.54 -6.00
C LEU A 63 5.35 7.60 -7.36
N TYR A 64 6.05 6.53 -7.74
CA TYR A 64 6.75 6.44 -9.02
C TYR A 64 5.79 6.62 -10.19
N VAL A 65 4.62 5.95 -10.16
CA VAL A 65 3.60 6.07 -11.21
C VAL A 65 3.03 7.50 -11.27
N MET A 66 2.77 8.14 -10.12
CA MET A 66 2.31 9.55 -10.10
C MET A 66 3.36 10.50 -10.68
N LEU A 67 4.63 10.36 -10.28
CA LEU A 67 5.75 11.17 -10.79
C LEU A 67 5.99 10.94 -12.29
N ALA A 68 5.94 9.69 -12.75
CA ALA A 68 6.09 9.34 -14.16
C ALA A 68 4.95 9.89 -15.02
N ARG A 69 3.73 10.01 -14.47
CA ARG A 69 2.56 10.59 -15.15
C ARG A 69 2.55 12.12 -15.15
N SER A 70 3.37 12.77 -14.32
CA SER A 70 3.49 14.23 -14.23
C SER A 70 4.53 14.84 -15.18
N ARG A 71 5.25 14.01 -15.96
CA ARG A 71 6.11 14.43 -17.07
C ARG A 71 5.37 14.28 -18.39
#